data_AF-A0A0C2SJN8-F1
#
_entry.id   AF-A0A0C2SJN8-F1
#
_cell.length_a   1.000
_cell.length_b   1.000
_cell.length_c   1.000
_cell.angle_alpha   90.00
_cell.angle_beta   90.00
_cell.angle_gamma   90.00
#
_symmetry.space_group_name_H-M   'P 1'
#
loop_
_entity.id
_entity.type
_entity.pdbx_description
1 polymer ?
#
loop_
_entity_poly.entity_id
_entity_poly.type
_entity_poly.pdbx_seq_one_letter_code
_entity_poly.pdbx_strand_id
1 'polypeptide(L)'
;PTTDLTVDEVTAYLQTDVAVNETDPLRWWYEQQHLYPGLSRMARDYHSIPATSVDVERIFSGGRMLLSYLRNRLQVESTRALLCVGEWCKKRIMTDKDLLAALKG
;
A
#
# COMPACT_ATOMS: atom_id res chain seq x y z
N PRO A 1 -37.80 -4.45 25.23
CA PRO A 1 -37.05 -3.96 24.05
C PRO A 1 -35.96 -2.99 24.50
N THR A 2 -34.82 -3.53 24.93
CA THR A 2 -33.65 -2.77 25.38
C THR A 2 -32.64 -2.84 24.25
N THR A 3 -32.68 -1.85 23.35
CA THR A 3 -31.59 -1.63 22.40
C THR A 3 -30.41 -1.11 23.21
N ASP A 4 -29.46 -1.99 23.46
CA ASP A 4 -28.14 -1.69 24.00
C ASP A 4 -27.49 -0.63 23.09
N LEU A 5 -27.47 0.62 23.57
CA LEU A 5 -26.95 1.79 22.84
C LEU A 5 -25.42 1.76 22.90
N THR A 6 -24.82 0.75 22.30
CA THR A 6 -23.41 0.81 21.93
C THR A 6 -23.29 1.87 20.84
N VAL A 7 -22.59 2.96 21.15
CA VAL A 7 -22.29 4.01 20.17
C VAL A 7 -21.48 3.35 19.04
N ASP A 8 -21.99 3.41 17.82
CA ASP A 8 -21.30 2.85 16.65
C ASP A 8 -19.95 3.54 16.41
N GLU A 9 -18.98 2.81 15.85
CA GLU A 9 -17.61 3.26 15.62
C GLU A 9 -17.54 4.59 14.87
N VAL A 10 -18.43 4.80 13.87
CA VAL A 10 -18.47 6.05 13.09
C VAL A 10 -18.87 7.22 13.97
N THR A 11 -19.86 7.01 14.85
CA THR A 11 -20.34 8.07 15.75
C THR A 11 -19.27 8.41 16.78
N ALA A 12 -18.58 7.40 17.33
CA ALA A 12 -17.47 7.59 18.26
C ALA A 12 -16.29 8.33 17.60
N TYR A 13 -15.94 8.01 16.36
CA TYR A 13 -14.89 8.69 15.61
C TYR A 13 -15.23 10.16 15.33
N LEU A 14 -16.46 10.45 14.88
CA LEU A 14 -16.90 11.82 14.58
C LEU A 14 -16.97 12.73 15.81
N GLN A 15 -17.02 12.15 17.02
CA GLN A 15 -16.97 12.87 18.29
C GLN A 15 -15.54 13.05 18.81
N THR A 16 -14.54 12.43 18.18
CA THR A 16 -13.14 12.56 18.59
C THR A 16 -12.59 13.89 18.10
N ASP A 17 -11.79 14.56 18.93
CA ASP A 17 -11.10 15.78 18.52
C ASP A 17 -10.20 15.53 17.31
N VAL A 18 -10.20 16.46 16.37
CA VAL A 18 -9.36 16.37 15.19
C VAL A 18 -7.90 16.32 15.61
N ALA A 19 -7.19 15.25 15.24
CA ALA A 19 -5.76 15.11 15.50
C ALA A 19 -5.01 16.20 14.70
N VAL A 20 -4.68 17.31 15.36
CA VAL A 20 -4.14 18.53 14.74
C VAL A 20 -2.78 18.32 14.05
N ASN A 21 -2.06 17.25 14.39
CA ASN A 21 -0.66 17.04 13.99
C ASN A 21 -0.36 15.72 13.29
N GLU A 22 -1.37 14.95 12.89
CA GLU A 22 -1.11 13.65 12.26
C GLU A 22 -0.91 13.79 10.75
N THR A 23 0.35 13.67 10.31
CA THR A 23 0.71 13.77 8.89
C THR A 23 0.54 12.45 8.13
N ASP A 24 0.29 11.34 8.82
CA ASP A 24 0.16 10.00 8.24
C ASP A 24 -1.17 9.33 8.63
N PRO A 25 -2.24 9.54 7.83
CA PRO A 25 -3.56 8.96 8.12
C PRO A 25 -3.55 7.42 8.20
N LEU A 26 -2.69 6.75 7.42
CA LEU A 26 -2.62 5.28 7.43
C LEU A 26 -2.03 4.76 8.73
N ARG A 27 -1.00 5.44 9.26
CA ARG A 27 -0.42 5.12 10.57
C ARG A 27 -1.43 5.33 11.69
N TRP A 28 -2.15 6.45 11.66
CA TRP A 28 -3.17 6.72 12.66
C TRP A 28 -4.24 5.62 12.70
N TRP A 29 -4.80 5.24 11.55
CA TRP A 29 -5.79 4.16 11.49
C TRP A 29 -5.22 2.80 11.90
N TYR A 30 -3.92 2.56 11.69
CA TYR A 30 -3.26 1.37 12.19
C TYR A 30 -3.17 1.38 13.73
N GLU A 31 -2.82 2.50 14.34
CA GLU A 31 -2.74 2.63 15.80
C GLU A 31 -4.12 2.53 16.47
N GLN A 32 -5.15 3.12 15.85
CA GLN A 32 -6.52 3.13 16.38
C GLN A 32 -7.34 1.87 16.05
N GLN A 33 -6.73 0.84 15.44
CA GLN A 33 -7.44 -0.38 15.02
C GLN A 33 -8.12 -1.16 16.17
N HIS A 34 -7.66 -0.93 17.40
CA HIS A 34 -8.24 -1.54 18.60
C HIS A 34 -9.49 -0.80 19.09
N LEU A 35 -9.58 0.52 18.85
CA LEU A 35 -10.77 1.33 19.15
C LEU A 35 -11.82 1.24 18.05
N TYR A 36 -11.39 1.11 16.80
CA TYR A 36 -12.26 1.10 15.61
C TYR A 36 -11.97 -0.10 14.70
N PRO A 37 -12.24 -1.35 15.12
CA PRO A 37 -11.85 -2.54 14.36
C PRO A 37 -12.48 -2.63 12.96
N GLY A 38 -13.72 -2.17 12.78
CA GLY A 38 -14.38 -2.13 11.48
C GLY A 38 -13.94 -0.93 10.64
N LEU A 39 -14.04 0.26 11.21
CA LEU A 39 -13.80 1.53 10.54
C LEU A 39 -12.32 1.72 10.17
N SER A 40 -11.37 1.28 11.00
CA SER A 40 -9.94 1.31 10.66
C SER A 40 -9.56 0.44 9.47
N ARG A 41 -10.29 -0.66 9.24
CA ARG A 41 -10.09 -1.50 8.05
C ARG A 41 -10.55 -0.76 6.81
N MET A 42 -11.78 -0.27 6.83
CA MET A 42 -12.36 0.51 5.74
C MET A 42 -11.50 1.74 5.41
N ALA A 43 -11.09 2.50 6.42
CA ALA A 43 -10.31 3.71 6.23
C ALA A 43 -8.93 3.42 5.63
N ARG A 44 -8.24 2.35 6.05
CA ARG A 44 -6.97 1.93 5.42
C ARG A 44 -7.17 1.50 3.97
N ASP A 45 -8.25 0.80 3.65
CA ASP A 45 -8.56 0.42 2.27
C ASP A 45 -8.69 1.67 1.38
N TYR A 46 -9.44 2.69 1.81
CA TYR A 46 -9.61 3.94 1.06
C TYR A 46 -8.34 4.79 1.01
N HIS A 47 -7.65 4.99 2.14
CA HIS A 47 -6.45 5.83 2.21
C HIS A 47 -5.23 5.20 1.52
N SER A 48 -5.23 3.88 1.27
CA SER A 48 -4.17 3.21 0.51
C SER A 48 -4.26 3.44 -1.00
N ILE A 49 -5.40 3.94 -1.49
CA ILE A 49 -5.60 4.20 -2.92
C ILE A 49 -4.79 5.45 -3.30
N PRO A 50 -3.88 5.35 -4.28
CA PRO A 50 -3.14 6.51 -4.76
C PRO A 50 -4.10 7.53 -5.36
N ALA A 51 -3.90 8.81 -5.04
CA ALA A 51 -4.76 9.90 -5.52
C ALA A 51 -4.71 10.08 -7.05
N THR A 52 -3.65 9.60 -7.72
CA THR A 52 -3.44 9.75 -9.16
C THR A 52 -2.76 8.51 -9.76
N SER A 53 -2.82 8.36 -11.09
CA SER A 53 -2.10 7.33 -11.85
C SER A 53 -0.59 7.63 -12.03
N VAL A 54 -0.09 8.76 -11.52
CA VAL A 54 1.28 9.24 -11.78
C VAL A 54 2.35 8.24 -11.36
N ASP A 55 2.17 7.56 -10.24
CA ASP A 55 3.12 6.55 -9.76
C ASP A 55 3.19 5.34 -10.70
N VAL A 56 2.03 4.90 -11.18
CA VAL A 56 1.91 3.79 -12.13
C VAL A 56 2.54 4.18 -13.47
N GLU A 57 2.25 5.38 -13.96
CA GLU A 57 2.85 5.93 -15.19
C GLU A 57 4.37 6.08 -15.08
N ARG A 58 4.88 6.50 -13.92
CA ARG A 58 6.33 6.59 -13.66
C ARG A 58 6.99 5.22 -13.73
N ILE A 59 6.39 4.20 -13.13
CA ILE A 59 6.88 2.82 -13.19
C ILE A 59 6.88 2.32 -14.64
N PHE A 60 5.79 2.54 -15.39
CA PHE A 60 5.74 2.14 -16.80
C PHE A 60 6.71 2.92 -17.69
N SER A 61 6.93 4.21 -17.43
CA SER A 61 7.88 5.02 -18.20
C SER A 61 9.32 4.58 -17.94
N GLY A 62 9.70 4.38 -16.68
CA GLY A 62 10.98 3.79 -16.32
C GLY A 62 11.12 2.34 -16.83
N GLY A 63 10.02 1.60 -16.83
CA GLY A 63 9.95 0.25 -17.36
C GLY A 63 10.17 0.19 -18.87
N ARG A 64 9.61 1.13 -19.65
CA ARG A 64 9.92 1.27 -21.09
C ARG A 64 11.41 1.52 -21.33
N MET A 65 12.07 2.26 -20.45
CA MET A 65 13.50 2.47 -20.53
C MET A 65 14.26 1.16 -20.26
N LEU A 66 13.93 0.44 -19.18
CA LEU A 66 14.47 -0.90 -18.90
C LEU A 66 14.23 -1.89 -20.05
N LEU A 67 13.02 -1.92 -20.62
CA LEU A 67 12.66 -2.80 -21.74
C LEU A 67 13.36 -2.44 -23.05
N SER A 68 13.50 -1.14 -23.32
CA SER A 68 14.26 -0.62 -24.46
C SER A 68 15.74 -1.01 -24.38
N TYR A 69 16.36 -0.85 -23.19
CA TYR A 69 17.76 -1.21 -22.96
C TYR A 69 17.98 -2.73 -22.93
N LEU A 70 17.01 -3.52 -22.45
CA LEU A 70 17.16 -4.98 -22.32
C LEU A 70 16.79 -5.78 -23.58
N ARG A 71 16.12 -5.18 -24.59
CA ARG A 71 15.88 -5.61 -26.00
C ARG A 71 15.98 -7.10 -26.39
N ASN A 72 15.69 -8.02 -25.47
CA ASN A 72 15.82 -9.47 -25.65
C ASN A 72 14.48 -10.12 -25.35
N ARG A 73 13.52 -10.07 -26.29
CA ARG A 73 12.30 -10.92 -26.36
C ARG A 73 11.75 -11.43 -25.00
N LEU A 74 11.68 -10.57 -23.98
CA LEU A 74 11.22 -10.99 -22.66
C LEU A 74 9.71 -11.18 -22.77
N GLN A 75 9.23 -12.29 -22.21
CA GLN A 75 7.79 -12.51 -22.11
C GLN A 75 7.17 -11.44 -21.19
N VAL A 76 5.86 -11.23 -21.35
CA VAL A 76 5.11 -10.23 -20.57
C VAL A 76 5.23 -10.53 -19.08
N GLU A 77 5.23 -11.80 -18.72
CA GLU A 77 5.36 -12.31 -17.36
C GLU A 77 6.73 -11.94 -16.76
N SER A 78 7.81 -12.17 -17.51
CA SER A 78 9.18 -11.82 -17.07
C SER A 78 9.36 -10.31 -16.94
N THR A 79 8.77 -9.54 -17.85
CA THR A 79 8.75 -8.07 -17.79
C THR A 79 8.04 -7.59 -16.53
N ARG A 80 6.85 -8.11 -16.24
CA ARG A 80 6.07 -7.77 -15.05
C ARG A 80 6.84 -8.11 -13.78
N ALA A 81 7.40 -9.32 -13.70
CA ALA A 81 8.18 -9.75 -12.55
C ALA A 81 9.38 -8.84 -12.29
N LEU A 82 10.14 -8.48 -13.34
CA LEU A 82 11.29 -7.59 -13.22
C LEU A 82 10.90 -6.19 -12.72
N LEU A 83 9.79 -5.63 -13.24
CA LEU A 83 9.29 -4.33 -12.79
C LEU A 83 8.85 -4.37 -11.32
N CYS A 84 8.09 -5.39 -10.91
CA CYS A 84 7.65 -5.56 -9.53
C CYS A 84 8.84 -5.71 -8.57
N VAL A 85 9.77 -6.62 -8.88
CA VAL A 85 10.99 -6.85 -8.08
C VAL A 85 11.82 -5.59 -7.97
N GLY A 86 12.05 -4.89 -9.09
CA GLY A 86 12.81 -3.64 -9.10
C GLY A 86 12.19 -2.57 -8.19
N GLU A 87 10.87 -2.39 -8.23
CA GLU A 87 10.18 -1.42 -7.37
C GLU A 87 10.15 -1.85 -5.89
N TRP A 88 9.98 -3.14 -5.60
CA TRP A 88 10.03 -3.66 -4.23
C TRP A 88 11.41 -3.49 -3.60
N CYS A 89 12.48 -3.72 -4.35
CA CYS A 89 13.84 -3.45 -3.89
C CYS A 89 14.07 -1.96 -3.61
N LYS A 90 13.62 -1.06 -4.50
CA LYS A 90 13.72 0.40 -4.27
C LYS A 90 12.96 0.84 -3.02
N LYS A 91 11.79 0.25 -2.78
CA LYS A 91 10.97 0.51 -1.58
C LYS A 91 11.46 -0.25 -0.34
N ARG A 92 12.56 -1.02 -0.44
CA ARG A 92 13.12 -1.84 0.65
C ARG A 92 12.12 -2.84 1.24
N ILE A 93 11.13 -3.24 0.46
CA ILE A 93 10.17 -4.30 0.80
C ILE A 93 10.86 -5.66 0.68
N MET A 94 11.80 -5.78 -0.26
CA MET A 94 12.58 -6.98 -0.50
C MET A 94 14.08 -6.67 -0.39
N THR A 95 14.82 -7.54 0.29
CA THR A 95 16.27 -7.42 0.49
C THR A 95 17.05 -8.36 -0.41
N ASP A 96 18.37 -8.14 -0.53
CA ASP A 96 19.26 -9.01 -1.30
C ASP A 96 19.23 -10.46 -0.80
N LYS A 97 18.98 -10.67 0.50
CA LYS A 97 18.83 -12.02 1.08
C LYS A 97 17.58 -12.72 0.55
N ASP A 98 16.48 -11.99 0.42
CA ASP A 98 15.22 -12.52 -0.10
C ASP A 98 15.35 -12.88 -1.58
N LEU A 99 16.05 -12.04 -2.36
CA LEU A 99 16.41 -12.34 -3.76
C LEU A 99 17.27 -13.60 -3.87
N LEU A 100 18.32 -13.69 -3.06
CA LEU A 100 19.22 -14.83 -3.06
C LEU A 100 18.51 -16.12 -2.63
N ALA A 101 17.53 -16.04 -1.72
CA ALA A 101 16.70 -17.18 -1.36
C ALA A 101 15.80 -17.62 -2.52
N ALA A 102 15.16 -16.66 -3.20
CA ALA A 102 14.28 -16.93 -4.34
C ALA A 102 15.01 -17.51 -5.56
N LEU A 103 16.29 -17.21 -5.76
CA LEU A 103 17.11 -17.72 -6.88
C LEU A 103 17.77 -19.08 -6.59
N LYS A 104 17.78 -19.54 -5.34
CA LYS A 104 18.41 -20.80 -4.90
C LYS A 104 17.41 -21.96 -4.79
N GLY A 105 16.12 -21.71 -4.96
CA GLY A 105 15.08 -22.74 -5.11
C GLY A 105 14.96 -23.18 -6.55
#